data_AF-A0A6I6JL94-F1
#
_entry.id   AF-A0A6I6JL94-F1
#
_cell.length_a   1.000
_cell.length_b   1.000
_cell.length_c   1.000
_cell.angle_alpha   90.00
_cell.angle_beta   90.00
_cell.angle_gamma   90.00
#
_symmetry.space_group_name_H-M   'P 1'
#
loop_
_entity.id
_entity.type
_entity.pdbx_description
1 polymer ?
#
loop_
_entity_poly.entity_id
_entity_poly.type
_entity_poly.pdbx_seq_one_letter_code
_entity_poly.pdbx_strand_id
1 'polypeptide(L)'
;MKSIHQRIWVAALPFQAKRDDEGHAEVTLAYAIRLLELEQGDADVVIPAIILHDTGWSSLSREERMSIFASTATAENKRAVRLRHEEAGAEIAATILSAQGYPARLTEEIVEIISGHDTRPGFLSQNDGLTRDADKLWRFSATGFEADVARYAIPPQTRITALADLICKPDFFYCESARHIAREELALRNQGLEPVPDDTTHAFGVVPPSVPAP
;
A
#
# COMPACT_ATOMS: atom_id res chain seq x y z
N MET A 1 -8.78 11.15 -17.70
CA MET A 1 -7.39 10.70 -17.95
C MET A 1 -6.97 11.10 -19.36
N LYS A 2 -5.75 11.63 -19.55
CA LYS A 2 -5.21 12.04 -20.87
C LYS A 2 -4.87 10.83 -21.75
N SER A 3 -4.81 11.01 -23.07
CA SER A 3 -4.47 9.93 -24.01
C SER A 3 -3.06 9.34 -23.79
N ILE A 4 -2.11 10.16 -23.33
CA ILE A 4 -0.75 9.69 -23.00
C ILE A 4 -0.76 8.76 -21.78
N HIS A 5 -1.56 9.04 -20.74
CA HIS A 5 -1.67 8.19 -19.56
C HIS A 5 -2.30 6.84 -19.89
N GLN A 6 -3.26 6.81 -20.83
CA GLN A 6 -3.83 5.55 -21.33
C GLN A 6 -2.78 4.69 -22.07
N ARG A 7 -1.88 5.30 -22.84
CA ARG A 7 -0.81 4.55 -23.50
C ARG A 7 0.20 4.00 -22.49
N ILE A 8 0.54 4.78 -21.46
CA ILE A 8 1.39 4.33 -20.36
C ILE A 8 0.74 3.16 -19.63
N TRP A 9 -0.56 3.26 -19.32
CA TRP A 9 -1.34 2.16 -18.74
C TRP A 9 -1.22 0.88 -19.57
N VAL A 10 -1.51 0.95 -20.87
CA VAL A 10 -1.43 -0.21 -21.77
C VAL A 10 -0.02 -0.81 -21.82
N ALA A 11 1.02 0.04 -21.84
CA ALA A 11 2.41 -0.41 -21.82
C ALA A 11 2.82 -1.07 -20.50
N ALA A 12 2.18 -0.71 -19.38
CA ALA A 12 2.45 -1.26 -18.06
C ALA A 12 1.80 -2.63 -17.82
N LEU A 13 0.71 -2.97 -18.52
CA LEU A 13 -0.07 -4.20 -18.31
C LEU A 13 0.78 -5.49 -18.21
N PRO A 14 1.82 -5.72 -19.04
CA PRO A 14 2.64 -6.93 -18.93
C PRO A 14 3.38 -7.06 -17.59
N PHE A 15 3.62 -5.94 -16.89
CA PHE A 15 4.42 -5.84 -15.67
C PHE A 15 3.57 -5.69 -14.40
N GLN A 16 2.26 -5.43 -14.52
CA GLN A 16 1.34 -5.26 -13.40
C GLN A 16 0.76 -6.59 -12.89
N ALA A 17 0.07 -6.52 -11.73
CA ALA A 17 -0.61 -7.64 -11.06
C ALA A 17 0.32 -8.84 -10.81
N LYS A 18 1.57 -8.54 -10.43
CA LYS A 18 2.60 -9.54 -10.19
C LYS A 18 2.77 -9.85 -8.71
N ARG A 19 1.86 -9.50 -7.80
CA ARG A 19 2.04 -9.83 -6.38
C ARG A 19 0.76 -10.43 -5.77
N ASP A 20 0.07 -11.23 -6.59
CA ASP A 20 -1.21 -11.86 -6.26
C ASP A 20 -2.21 -10.78 -5.75
N ASP A 21 -2.25 -9.68 -6.50
CA ASP A 21 -2.89 -8.39 -6.19
C ASP A 21 -3.59 -7.80 -7.43
N GLU A 22 -4.28 -8.65 -8.19
CA GLU A 22 -5.07 -8.22 -9.34
C GLU A 22 -6.04 -7.09 -8.96
N GLY A 23 -6.13 -6.06 -9.82
CA GLY A 23 -6.91 -4.85 -9.53
C GLY A 23 -6.18 -3.79 -8.70
N HIS A 24 -4.96 -4.06 -8.22
CA HIS A 24 -4.21 -3.10 -7.41
C HIS A 24 -3.95 -1.78 -8.15
N ALA A 25 -3.45 -1.85 -9.39
CA ALA A 25 -3.14 -0.66 -10.19
C ALA A 25 -4.39 0.19 -10.49
N GLU A 26 -5.54 -0.45 -10.70
CA GLU A 26 -6.81 0.23 -10.97
C GLU A 26 -7.30 0.99 -9.73
N VAL A 27 -7.25 0.33 -8.57
CA VAL A 27 -7.69 0.89 -7.28
C VAL A 27 -6.79 2.05 -6.86
N THR A 28 -5.46 1.88 -6.95
CA THR A 28 -4.52 2.96 -6.59
C THR A 28 -4.60 4.13 -7.56
N LEU A 29 -4.79 3.88 -8.86
CA LEU A 29 -5.03 4.94 -9.83
C LEU A 29 -6.31 5.72 -9.52
N ALA A 30 -7.39 5.05 -9.11
CA ALA A 30 -8.63 5.72 -8.70
C ALA A 30 -8.41 6.64 -7.49
N TYR A 31 -7.66 6.19 -6.48
CA TYR A 31 -7.31 7.05 -5.33
C TYR A 31 -6.38 8.20 -5.73
N ALA A 32 -5.41 7.97 -6.62
CA ALA A 32 -4.53 9.03 -7.11
C ALA A 32 -5.31 10.13 -7.84
N ILE A 33 -6.27 9.75 -8.68
CA ILE A 33 -7.18 10.71 -9.35
C ILE A 33 -7.98 11.48 -8.30
N ARG A 34 -8.55 10.79 -7.31
CA ARG A 34 -9.31 11.43 -6.25
C ARG A 34 -8.47 12.41 -5.43
N LEU A 35 -7.24 12.05 -5.10
CA LEU A 35 -6.31 12.93 -4.38
C LEU A 35 -5.93 14.15 -5.21
N LEU A 36 -5.70 14.00 -6.53
CA LEU A 36 -5.44 15.13 -7.44
C LEU A 36 -6.63 16.11 -7.57
N GLU A 37 -7.86 15.67 -7.30
CA GLU A 37 -9.03 16.56 -7.25
C GLU A 37 -9.07 17.40 -5.96
N LEU A 38 -8.50 16.87 -4.87
CA LEU A 38 -8.52 17.49 -3.55
C LEU A 38 -7.26 18.30 -3.24
N GLU A 39 -6.15 17.94 -3.88
CA GLU A 39 -4.80 18.45 -3.59
C GLU A 39 -4.15 19.01 -4.87
N GLN A 40 -3.26 20.01 -4.72
CA GLN A 40 -2.62 20.71 -5.85
C GLN A 40 -1.45 19.95 -6.51
N GLY A 41 -1.61 18.64 -6.78
CA GLY A 41 -0.56 17.81 -7.39
C GLY A 41 -0.45 17.96 -8.91
N ASP A 42 0.68 17.58 -9.49
CA ASP A 42 0.86 17.49 -10.93
C ASP A 42 0.39 16.13 -11.46
N ALA A 43 -0.73 16.13 -12.18
CA ALA A 43 -1.29 14.93 -12.78
C ALA A 43 -0.36 14.28 -13.83
N ASP A 44 0.56 15.02 -14.44
CA ASP A 44 1.57 14.48 -15.38
C ASP A 44 2.78 13.85 -14.66
N VAL A 45 2.82 13.88 -13.32
CA VAL A 45 3.78 13.12 -12.51
C VAL A 45 3.06 12.01 -11.75
N VAL A 46 2.01 12.34 -11.00
CA VAL A 46 1.33 11.41 -10.08
C VAL A 46 0.65 10.27 -10.83
N ILE A 47 -0.01 10.53 -11.96
CA ILE A 47 -0.73 9.48 -12.70
C ILE A 47 0.26 8.47 -13.31
N PRO A 48 1.31 8.88 -14.07
CA PRO A 48 2.30 7.93 -14.53
C PRO A 48 3.02 7.19 -13.40
N ALA A 49 3.37 7.89 -12.31
CA ALA A 49 4.05 7.28 -11.18
C ALA A 49 3.21 6.17 -10.53
N ILE A 50 1.92 6.42 -10.25
CA ILE A 50 1.07 5.38 -9.64
C ILE A 50 0.79 4.21 -10.57
N ILE A 51 0.70 4.44 -11.89
CA ILE A 51 0.54 3.35 -12.87
C ILE A 51 1.75 2.42 -12.89
N LEU A 52 2.94 2.99 -12.68
CA LEU A 52 4.22 2.31 -12.87
C LEU A 52 4.90 1.87 -11.55
N HIS A 53 4.48 2.37 -10.38
CA HIS A 53 5.21 2.16 -9.13
C HIS A 53 5.48 0.68 -8.83
N ASP A 54 4.47 -0.16 -9.00
CA ASP A 54 4.53 -1.57 -8.63
C ASP A 54 5.05 -2.47 -9.79
N THR A 55 5.45 -1.93 -10.94
CA THR A 55 5.86 -2.76 -12.10
C THR A 55 7.12 -3.56 -11.84
N GLY A 56 7.99 -3.12 -10.92
CA GLY A 56 9.22 -3.85 -10.59
C GLY A 56 9.00 -5.26 -10.02
N TRP A 57 7.80 -5.56 -9.50
CA TRP A 57 7.46 -6.90 -9.01
C TRP A 57 7.54 -7.95 -10.13
N SER A 58 7.44 -7.55 -11.41
CA SER A 58 7.60 -8.44 -12.55
C SER A 58 9.02 -9.00 -12.73
N SER A 59 10.03 -8.30 -12.20
CA SER A 59 11.44 -8.68 -12.35
C SER A 59 11.90 -9.66 -11.27
N LEU A 60 11.04 -9.95 -10.30
CA LEU A 60 11.32 -10.91 -9.23
C LEU A 60 10.58 -12.22 -9.47
N SER A 61 11.20 -13.33 -9.08
CA SER A 61 10.52 -14.63 -9.09
C SER A 61 9.31 -14.60 -8.13
N ARG A 62 8.36 -15.52 -8.36
CA ARG A 62 7.19 -15.64 -7.47
C ARG A 62 7.59 -15.93 -6.02
N GLU A 63 8.62 -16.73 -5.81
CA GLU A 63 9.13 -17.02 -4.48
C GLU A 63 9.67 -15.76 -3.78
N GLU A 64 10.51 -15.00 -4.47
CA GLU A 64 11.11 -13.77 -3.93
C GLU A 64 10.05 -12.73 -3.57
N ARG A 65 9.14 -12.41 -4.50
CA ARG A 65 8.10 -11.39 -4.26
C ARG A 65 7.12 -11.78 -3.15
N MET A 66 6.83 -13.07 -2.99
CA MET A 66 5.92 -13.56 -1.94
C MET A 66 6.59 -13.68 -0.57
N SER A 67 7.92 -13.76 -0.52
CA SER A 67 8.66 -13.84 0.74
C SER A 67 8.38 -12.69 1.70
N ILE A 68 7.98 -11.51 1.20
CA ILE A 68 7.68 -10.33 2.03
C ILE A 68 6.48 -10.54 2.96
N PHE A 69 5.61 -11.51 2.64
CA PHE A 69 4.42 -11.86 3.40
C PHE A 69 4.65 -13.03 4.36
N ALA A 70 5.79 -13.71 4.28
CA ALA A 70 6.09 -14.81 5.18
C ALA A 70 6.18 -14.31 6.64
N SER A 71 5.57 -15.05 7.56
CA SER A 71 5.64 -14.76 9.00
C SER A 71 7.07 -14.83 9.55
N THR A 72 7.94 -15.60 8.89
CA THR A 72 9.37 -15.75 9.23
C THR A 72 10.26 -14.68 8.61
N ALA A 73 9.74 -13.82 7.72
CA ALA A 73 10.56 -12.83 7.05
C ALA A 73 10.94 -11.69 8.02
N THR A 74 12.25 -11.46 8.17
CA THR A 74 12.80 -10.35 8.95
C THR A 74 12.51 -9.01 8.28
N ALA A 75 12.55 -7.92 9.05
CA ALA A 75 12.41 -6.56 8.50
C ALA A 75 13.48 -6.26 7.43
N GLU A 76 14.70 -6.76 7.65
CA GLU A 76 15.82 -6.62 6.70
C GLU A 76 15.54 -7.36 5.38
N ASN A 77 15.08 -8.62 5.44
CA ASN A 77 14.75 -9.38 4.23
C ASN A 77 13.61 -8.71 3.45
N LYS A 78 12.57 -8.25 4.14
CA LYS A 78 11.46 -7.51 3.51
C LYS A 78 11.96 -6.23 2.83
N ARG A 79 12.85 -5.48 3.48
CA ARG A 79 13.44 -4.27 2.93
C ARG A 79 14.30 -4.57 1.71
N ALA A 80 15.14 -5.60 1.75
CA ALA A 80 16.00 -5.98 0.62
C ALA A 80 15.20 -6.36 -0.62
N VAL A 81 14.10 -7.10 -0.45
CA VAL A 81 13.21 -7.45 -1.57
C VAL A 81 12.50 -6.22 -2.14
N ARG A 82 12.01 -5.31 -1.28
CA ARG A 82 11.38 -4.06 -1.74
C ARG A 82 12.35 -3.15 -2.49
N LEU A 83 13.59 -3.02 -2.05
CA LEU A 83 14.62 -2.24 -2.76
C LEU A 83 14.84 -2.76 -4.20
N ARG A 84 14.96 -4.09 -4.37
CA ARG A 84 15.10 -4.68 -5.71
C ARG A 84 13.87 -4.42 -6.60
N HIS A 85 12.69 -4.45 -5.99
CA HIS A 85 11.45 -4.10 -6.66
C HIS A 85 11.43 -2.62 -7.08
N GLU A 86 11.82 -1.68 -6.21
CA GLU A 86 11.89 -0.25 -6.50
C GLU A 86 12.92 0.06 -7.61
N GLU A 87 14.10 -0.56 -7.56
CA GLU A 87 15.14 -0.45 -8.58
C GLU A 87 14.64 -0.93 -9.95
N ALA A 88 14.09 -2.13 -10.02
CA ALA A 88 13.54 -2.67 -11.26
C ALA A 88 12.33 -1.86 -11.77
N GLY A 89 11.49 -1.36 -10.86
CA GLY A 89 10.35 -0.51 -11.20
C GLY A 89 10.79 0.80 -11.84
N ALA A 90 11.82 1.44 -11.30
CA ALA A 90 12.43 2.65 -11.83
C ALA A 90 12.98 2.43 -13.27
N GLU A 91 13.67 1.32 -13.52
CA GLU A 91 14.18 0.96 -14.85
C GLU A 91 13.06 0.73 -15.88
N ILE A 92 12.01 -0.01 -15.48
CA ILE A 92 10.84 -0.28 -16.34
C ILE A 92 10.11 1.03 -16.64
N ALA A 93 9.89 1.88 -15.63
CA ALA A 93 9.24 3.16 -15.79
C ALA A 93 9.99 4.07 -16.76
N ALA A 94 11.32 4.21 -16.60
CA ALA A 94 12.15 4.98 -17.50
C ALA A 94 12.04 4.48 -18.95
N THR A 95 12.05 3.16 -19.15
CA THR A 95 11.93 2.53 -20.46
C THR A 95 10.56 2.83 -21.11
N ILE A 96 9.47 2.63 -20.37
CA ILE A 96 8.11 2.88 -20.85
C ILE A 96 7.93 4.36 -21.18
N LEU A 97 8.30 5.26 -20.28
CA LEU A 97 8.12 6.71 -20.47
C LEU A 97 8.92 7.23 -21.66
N SER A 98 10.17 6.80 -21.80
CA SER A 98 11.02 7.13 -22.95
C SER A 98 10.41 6.65 -24.27
N ALA A 99 9.93 5.40 -24.32
CA ALA A 99 9.28 4.84 -25.51
C ALA A 99 7.98 5.57 -25.90
N GLN A 100 7.31 6.23 -24.95
CA GLN A 100 6.13 7.07 -25.20
C GLN A 100 6.47 8.53 -25.52
N GLY A 101 7.75 8.91 -25.53
CA GLY A 101 8.21 10.29 -25.76
C GLY A 101 7.83 11.23 -24.61
N TYR A 102 7.77 10.72 -23.38
CA TYR A 102 7.44 11.54 -22.20
C TYR A 102 8.55 12.56 -21.90
N PRO A 103 8.23 13.79 -21.43
CA PRO A 103 9.25 14.80 -21.15
C PRO A 103 10.31 14.30 -20.15
N ALA A 104 11.59 14.57 -20.45
CA ALA A 104 12.72 14.08 -19.64
C ALA A 104 12.62 14.53 -18.17
N ARG A 105 12.33 15.82 -17.93
CA ARG A 105 12.17 16.36 -16.57
C ARG A 105 11.09 15.64 -15.77
N LEU A 106 9.94 15.34 -16.38
CA LEU A 106 8.86 14.62 -15.70
C LEU A 106 9.25 13.16 -15.46
N THR A 107 9.94 12.55 -16.43
CA THR A 107 10.45 11.18 -16.33
C THR A 107 11.42 11.02 -15.17
N GLU A 108 12.35 11.96 -15.00
CA GLU A 108 13.29 11.98 -13.87
C GLU A 108 12.57 11.99 -12.52
N GLU A 109 11.57 12.87 -12.35
CA GLU A 109 10.78 12.94 -11.11
C GLU A 109 9.97 11.66 -10.87
N ILE A 110 9.31 11.12 -11.89
CA ILE A 110 8.54 9.87 -11.79
C ILE A 110 9.45 8.70 -11.37
N VAL A 111 10.61 8.57 -12.01
CA VAL A 111 11.59 7.52 -11.69
C VAL A 111 12.12 7.66 -10.27
N GLU A 112 12.36 8.89 -9.80
CA GLU A 112 12.81 9.15 -8.43
C GLU A 112 11.74 8.89 -7.35
N ILE A 113 10.46 9.09 -7.68
CA ILE A 113 9.35 8.65 -6.83
C ILE A 113 9.37 7.12 -6.72
N ILE A 114 9.39 6.42 -7.87
CA ILE A 114 9.29 4.94 -7.92
C ILE A 114 10.48 4.27 -7.21
N SER A 115 11.69 4.82 -7.35
CA SER A 115 12.91 4.24 -6.76
C SER A 115 12.96 4.24 -5.22
N GLY A 116 11.97 4.81 -4.55
CA GLY A 116 11.90 4.84 -3.09
C GLY A 116 10.48 4.88 -2.51
N HIS A 117 9.45 4.54 -3.29
CA HIS A 117 8.06 4.70 -2.85
C HIS A 117 7.69 3.81 -1.65
N ASP A 118 8.39 2.70 -1.47
CA ASP A 118 8.12 1.61 -0.53
C ASP A 118 9.07 1.67 0.68
N THR A 119 10.33 2.12 0.50
CA THR A 119 11.39 2.02 1.51
C THR A 119 11.98 3.34 2.00
N ARG A 120 11.76 4.46 1.28
CA ARG A 120 12.28 5.79 1.64
C ARG A 120 11.50 6.38 2.83
N PRO A 121 12.18 6.85 3.89
CA PRO A 121 11.52 7.60 4.96
C PRO A 121 11.18 9.03 4.51
N GLY A 122 10.05 9.57 4.98
CA GLY A 122 9.58 10.90 4.60
C GLY A 122 9.19 10.99 3.11
N PHE A 123 8.82 12.19 2.66
CA PHE A 123 8.36 12.44 1.29
C PHE A 123 9.26 13.48 0.61
N LEU A 124 9.56 13.29 -0.67
CA LEU A 124 10.42 14.20 -1.44
C LEU A 124 9.69 15.47 -1.90
N SER A 125 8.43 15.31 -2.27
CA SER A 125 7.62 16.36 -2.88
C SER A 125 6.13 16.08 -2.65
N GLN A 126 5.30 17.04 -3.05
CA GLN A 126 3.85 16.83 -3.06
C GLN A 126 3.45 15.69 -4.01
N ASN A 127 4.07 15.57 -5.18
CA ASN A 127 3.77 14.49 -6.13
C ASN A 127 4.17 13.10 -5.58
N ASP A 128 5.33 13.01 -4.91
CA ASP A 128 5.75 11.80 -4.19
C ASP A 128 4.73 11.44 -3.10
N GLY A 129 4.35 12.44 -2.29
CA GLY A 129 3.34 12.33 -1.25
C GLY A 129 2.01 11.76 -1.74
N LEU A 130 1.42 12.37 -2.77
CA LEU A 130 0.14 11.94 -3.32
C LEU A 130 0.21 10.55 -3.96
N THR A 131 1.31 10.22 -4.64
CA THR A 131 1.51 8.89 -5.23
C THR A 131 1.53 7.82 -4.14
N ARG A 132 2.31 8.04 -3.09
CA ARG A 132 2.46 7.07 -1.99
C ARG A 132 1.24 7.00 -1.09
N ASP A 133 0.51 8.11 -0.93
CA ASP A 133 -0.78 8.11 -0.26
C ASP A 133 -1.81 7.27 -1.03
N ALA A 134 -1.86 7.39 -2.36
CA ALA A 134 -2.72 6.59 -3.20
C ALA A 134 -2.42 5.08 -3.11
N ASP A 135 -1.13 4.67 -3.11
CA ASP A 135 -0.75 3.28 -2.84
C ASP A 135 -1.19 2.83 -1.43
N LYS A 136 -0.92 3.64 -0.41
CA LYS A 136 -1.32 3.33 0.98
C LYS A 136 -2.83 3.14 1.14
N LEU A 137 -3.63 3.96 0.46
CA LEU A 137 -5.09 3.88 0.47
C LEU A 137 -5.63 2.54 -0.04
N TRP A 138 -4.89 1.83 -0.90
CA TRP A 138 -5.28 0.49 -1.33
C TRP A 138 -5.60 -0.45 -0.16
N ARG A 139 -4.84 -0.36 0.94
CA ARG A 139 -5.01 -1.20 2.15
C ARG A 139 -6.35 -0.97 2.86
N PHE A 140 -7.02 0.14 2.58
CA PHE A 140 -8.31 0.51 3.18
C PHE A 140 -9.49 0.22 2.23
N SER A 141 -9.23 0.10 0.92
CA SER A 141 -10.23 -0.33 -0.06
C SER A 141 -10.80 -1.72 0.27
N ALA A 142 -11.99 -2.04 -0.25
CA ALA A 142 -12.59 -3.37 -0.08
C ALA A 142 -11.65 -4.47 -0.56
N THR A 143 -11.13 -4.32 -1.78
CA THR A 143 -10.21 -5.26 -2.41
C THR A 143 -8.95 -5.49 -1.57
N GLY A 144 -8.29 -4.41 -1.13
CA GLY A 144 -7.06 -4.54 -0.36
C GLY A 144 -7.27 -5.06 1.06
N PHE A 145 -8.37 -4.66 1.70
CA PHE A 145 -8.76 -5.16 3.01
C PHE A 145 -9.02 -6.67 2.98
N GLU A 146 -9.84 -7.15 2.04
CA GLU A 146 -10.15 -8.57 1.87
C GLU A 146 -8.90 -9.38 1.51
N ALA A 147 -8.07 -8.86 0.61
CA ALA A 147 -6.80 -9.48 0.24
C ALA A 147 -5.86 -9.65 1.44
N ASP A 148 -5.72 -8.63 2.30
CA ASP A 148 -4.89 -8.73 3.50
C ASP A 148 -5.46 -9.69 4.55
N VAL A 149 -6.77 -9.65 4.79
CA VAL A 149 -7.46 -10.59 5.69
C VAL A 149 -7.19 -12.04 5.26
N ALA A 150 -7.36 -12.33 3.96
CA ALA A 150 -7.12 -13.65 3.41
C ALA A 150 -5.63 -14.03 3.46
N ARG A 151 -4.74 -13.13 3.02
CA ARG A 151 -3.30 -13.36 2.93
C ARG A 151 -2.65 -13.68 4.28
N TYR A 152 -3.08 -12.99 5.33
CA TYR A 152 -2.55 -13.19 6.68
C TYR A 152 -3.38 -14.16 7.53
N ALA A 153 -4.52 -14.65 7.01
CA ALA A 153 -5.47 -15.49 7.73
C ALA A 153 -5.85 -14.91 9.12
N ILE A 154 -6.12 -13.61 9.16
CA ILE A 154 -6.47 -12.88 10.39
C ILE A 154 -7.96 -12.52 10.44
N PRO A 155 -8.57 -12.38 11.63
CA PRO A 155 -9.93 -11.86 11.75
C PRO A 155 -10.05 -10.45 11.16
N PRO A 156 -11.17 -10.10 10.48
CA PRO A 156 -11.41 -8.75 9.96
C PRO A 156 -11.22 -7.65 11.01
N GLN A 157 -11.69 -7.87 12.24
CA GLN A 157 -11.53 -6.87 13.31
C GLN A 157 -10.06 -6.60 13.65
N THR A 158 -9.21 -7.63 13.64
CA THR A 158 -7.76 -7.46 13.84
C THR A 158 -7.16 -6.58 12.77
N ARG A 159 -7.59 -6.73 11.51
CA ARG A 159 -7.14 -5.87 10.41
C ARG A 159 -7.62 -4.43 10.59
N ILE A 160 -8.86 -4.22 11.03
CA ILE A 160 -9.41 -2.88 11.27
C ILE A 160 -8.61 -2.13 12.33
N THR A 161 -8.36 -2.76 13.48
CA THR A 161 -7.55 -2.15 14.54
C THR A 161 -6.16 -1.79 14.03
N ALA A 162 -5.50 -2.71 13.31
CA ALA A 162 -4.17 -2.44 12.74
C ALA A 162 -4.18 -1.29 11.71
N LEU A 163 -5.22 -1.16 10.89
CA LEU A 163 -5.38 -0.05 9.94
C LEU A 163 -5.67 1.28 10.64
N ALA A 164 -6.49 1.28 11.69
CA ALA A 164 -6.74 2.46 12.51
C ALA A 164 -5.43 3.00 13.12
N ASP A 165 -4.58 2.10 13.63
CA ASP A 165 -3.27 2.48 14.17
C ASP A 165 -2.37 3.10 13.10
N LEU A 166 -2.40 2.59 11.86
CA LEU A 166 -1.63 3.18 10.75
C LEU A 166 -2.07 4.61 10.43
N ILE A 167 -3.38 4.89 10.43
CA ILE A 167 -3.90 6.25 10.21
C ILE A 167 -3.32 7.23 11.25
N CYS A 168 -3.13 6.79 12.49
CA CYS A 168 -2.62 7.63 13.57
C CYS A 168 -1.09 7.81 13.57
N LYS A 169 -0.34 7.01 12.81
CA LYS A 169 1.13 7.11 12.77
C LYS A 169 1.56 8.44 12.13
N PRO A 170 2.49 9.17 12.76
CA PRO A 170 3.19 10.27 12.10
C PRO A 170 3.80 9.78 10.78
N ASP A 171 3.73 10.62 9.74
CA ASP A 171 4.32 10.37 8.42
C ASP A 171 3.77 9.15 7.66
N PHE A 172 2.70 8.49 8.14
CA PHE A 172 2.07 7.42 7.37
C PHE A 172 1.41 7.96 6.10
N PHE A 173 0.56 8.99 6.23
CA PHE A 173 0.05 9.75 5.10
C PHE A 173 0.77 11.08 4.97
N TYR A 174 0.98 11.53 3.73
CA TYR A 174 1.50 12.84 3.39
C TYR A 174 0.46 13.94 3.63
N CYS A 175 -0.76 13.74 3.13
CA CYS A 175 -1.83 14.74 3.21
C CYS A 175 -2.99 14.32 4.14
N GLU A 176 -3.68 15.32 4.69
CA GLU A 176 -4.87 15.08 5.52
C GLU A 176 -6.06 14.57 4.70
N SER A 177 -6.14 14.88 3.40
CA SER A 177 -7.18 14.32 2.52
C SER A 177 -7.07 12.80 2.42
N ALA A 178 -5.87 12.23 2.26
CA ALA A 178 -5.68 10.79 2.26
C ALA A 178 -6.03 10.18 3.63
N ARG A 179 -5.68 10.85 4.71
CA ARG A 179 -6.05 10.44 6.07
C ARG A 179 -7.57 10.42 6.28
N HIS A 180 -8.28 11.38 5.70
CA HIS A 180 -9.75 11.43 5.74
C HIS A 180 -10.37 10.28 4.95
N ILE A 181 -9.95 10.08 3.69
CA ILE A 181 -10.42 8.98 2.84
C ILE A 181 -10.18 7.63 3.53
N ALA A 182 -9.01 7.42 4.14
CA ALA A 182 -8.69 6.20 4.86
C ALA A 182 -9.67 5.93 6.02
N ARG A 183 -10.10 6.97 6.75
CA ARG A 183 -11.09 6.84 7.82
C ARG A 183 -12.47 6.48 7.28
N GLU A 184 -12.89 7.09 6.16
CA GLU A 184 -14.17 6.77 5.52
C GLU A 184 -14.20 5.32 5.03
N GLU A 185 -13.17 4.89 4.31
CA GLU A 185 -13.03 3.50 3.85
C GLU A 185 -13.02 2.52 5.03
N LEU A 186 -12.25 2.81 6.08
CA LEU A 186 -12.20 1.96 7.27
C LEU A 186 -13.55 1.86 7.98
N ALA A 187 -14.30 2.98 8.06
CA ALA A 187 -15.64 2.98 8.61
C ALA A 187 -16.59 2.07 7.81
N LEU A 188 -16.51 2.10 6.47
CA LEU A 188 -17.28 1.19 5.61
C LEU A 188 -16.91 -0.29 5.84
N ARG A 189 -15.62 -0.60 6.03
CA ARG A 189 -15.17 -1.98 6.31
C ARG A 189 -15.59 -2.48 7.70
N ASN A 190 -15.81 -1.57 8.64
CA ASN A 190 -16.28 -1.90 9.99
C ASN A 190 -17.80 -2.10 10.08
N GLN A 191 -18.57 -1.69 9.06
CA GLN A 191 -20.03 -1.83 9.09
C GLN A 191 -20.43 -3.31 9.08
N GLY A 192 -21.23 -3.71 10.06
CA GLY A 192 -21.79 -5.07 10.15
C GLY A 192 -20.83 -6.12 10.71
N LEU A 193 -19.66 -5.73 11.21
CA LEU A 193 -18.81 -6.61 12.00
C LEU A 193 -19.26 -6.57 13.46
N GLU A 194 -19.47 -7.76 14.04
CA GLU A 194 -19.70 -7.90 15.47
C GLU A 194 -18.42 -7.47 16.23
N PRO A 195 -18.54 -6.73 17.33
CA PRO A 195 -17.39 -6.43 18.17
C PRO A 195 -16.75 -7.73 18.64
N VAL A 196 -15.41 -7.79 18.60
CA VAL A 196 -14.69 -8.92 19.21
C VAL A 196 -15.06 -8.95 20.70
N PRO A 197 -15.54 -10.09 21.22
CA PRO A 197 -15.82 -10.21 22.64
C PRO A 197 -14.58 -9.84 23.44
N ASP A 198 -14.72 -8.91 24.36
CA ASP A 198 -13.66 -8.51 25.27
C ASP A 198 -13.32 -9.73 26.14
N ASP A 199 -12.22 -10.42 25.87
CA ASP A 199 -11.78 -11.59 26.63
C ASP A 199 -11.12 -11.15 27.95
N THR A 200 -11.83 -10.30 28.70
CA THR A 200 -11.49 -9.89 30.07
C THR A 200 -12.14 -10.81 31.12
N THR A 201 -12.78 -11.91 30.70
CA THR A 201 -13.34 -12.96 31.58
C THR A 201 -12.61 -14.30 31.46
N HIS A 202 -11.28 -14.28 31.53
CA HIS A 202 -10.53 -15.36 32.19
C HIS A 202 -9.92 -14.82 33.48
N ALA A 203 -10.79 -14.53 34.45
CA ALA A 203 -10.43 -14.51 35.85
C ALA A 203 -9.82 -15.87 36.18
N PHE A 204 -8.49 -15.91 36.32
CA PHE A 204 -7.79 -16.99 36.96
C PHE A 204 -8.49 -17.30 38.28
N GLY A 205 -9.09 -18.50 38.36
CA GLY A 205 -9.55 -19.07 39.60
C GLY A 205 -8.36 -19.23 40.53
N VAL A 206 -8.11 -18.21 41.34
CA VAL A 206 -7.24 -18.32 42.51
C VAL A 206 -7.98 -19.23 43.48
N VAL A 207 -7.65 -20.52 43.46
CA VAL A 207 -8.01 -21.45 44.54
C VAL A 207 -7.27 -20.98 45.78
N PRO A 208 -7.96 -20.53 46.85
CA PRO A 208 -7.28 -20.16 48.08
C PRO A 208 -6.63 -21.41 48.71
N PRO A 209 -5.45 -21.28 49.33
CA PRO A 209 -4.80 -22.41 49.98
C PRO A 209 -5.67 -22.93 51.13
N SER A 210 -5.95 -24.23 51.10
CA SER A 210 -6.63 -24.97 52.15
C SER A 210 -5.86 -24.88 53.46
N VAL A 211 -6.45 -24.23 54.46
CA VAL A 211 -5.99 -24.27 55.86
C VAL A 211 -6.31 -25.66 56.42
N PRO A 212 -5.34 -26.39 57.01
CA PRO A 212 -5.66 -27.62 57.73
C PRO A 212 -6.32 -27.26 59.07
N ALA A 213 -7.46 -27.91 59.34
CA ALA A 213 -8.17 -27.86 60.63
C ALA A 213 -7.47 -28.77 61.67
N PRO A 214 -7.77 -28.60 62.98
CA PRO A 214 -6.83 -28.75 64.10
C PRO A 214 -6.38 -30.19 64.43
#